data_AF-A0A6L5F202-F1
#
_entry.id   AF-A0A6L5F202-F1
#
_cell.length_a   1.000
_cell.length_b   1.000
_cell.length_c   1.000
_cell.angle_alpha   90.00
_cell.angle_beta   90.00
_cell.angle_gamma   90.00
#
_symmetry.space_group_name_H-M   'P 1'
#
loop_
_entity.id
_entity.type
_entity.pdbx_description
1 polymer ?
#
loop_
_entity_poly.entity_id
_entity_poly.type
_entity_poly.pdbx_seq_one_letter_code
_entity_poly.pdbx_strand_id
1 'polypeptide(L)'
;MRIYRTDGLTDKLREVGLRPTHRHYAHALHSPYWWLKCLIGVERDEHPLLRAYHRLLIWNMVRQPGLTRTAERLLDPLLGKSLVVYAVNQGEPV
;
A
#
# COMPACT_ATOMS: atom_id res chain seq x y z
N MET A 1 -16.98 9.63 -2.64
CA MET A 1 -15.71 8.97 -2.25
C MET A 1 -15.49 9.21 -0.76
N ARG A 2 -15.33 8.14 0.06
CA ARG A 2 -15.16 8.26 1.52
C ARG A 2 -13.75 7.82 1.90
N ILE A 3 -12.94 8.74 2.40
CA ILE A 3 -11.56 8.48 2.85
C ILE A 3 -11.64 8.18 4.35
N TYR A 4 -11.39 6.93 4.74
CA TYR A 4 -11.36 6.54 6.15
C TYR A 4 -10.01 6.89 6.76
N ARG A 5 -10.01 7.73 7.80
CA ARG A 5 -8.82 7.93 8.63
C ARG A 5 -8.55 6.66 9.42
N THR A 6 -7.27 6.37 9.66
CA THR A 6 -6.78 5.17 10.36
C THR A 6 -7.51 4.91 11.67
N ASP A 7 -7.77 5.96 12.44
CA ASP A 7 -8.42 5.86 13.75
C ASP A 7 -9.90 5.50 13.60
N GLY A 8 -10.61 6.14 12.66
CA GLY A 8 -12.01 5.83 12.40
C GLY A 8 -12.24 4.42 11.84
N LEU A 9 -11.26 3.81 11.16
CA LEU A 9 -11.34 2.40 10.75
C LEU A 9 -11.10 1.47 11.94
N THR A 10 -10.12 1.81 12.79
CA THR A 10 -9.77 1.03 13.99
C THR A 10 -10.92 1.02 15.00
N ASP A 11 -11.58 2.15 15.19
CA ASP A 11 -12.71 2.28 16.12
C ASP A 11 -13.93 1.50 15.65
N LYS A 12 -14.22 1.53 14.34
CA LYS A 12 -15.27 0.69 13.74
C LYS A 12 -15.01 -0.81 13.92
N LEU A 13 -13.75 -1.24 13.87
CA LEU A 13 -13.38 -2.64 14.14
C LEU A 13 -13.58 -2.99 15.62
N ARG A 14 -13.27 -2.06 16.54
CA ARG A 14 -13.51 -2.25 17.98
C ARG A 14 -15.00 -2.31 18.32
N GLU A 15 -15.83 -1.48 17.68
CA GLU A 15 -17.29 -1.46 17.88
C GLU A 15 -17.93 -2.83 17.60
N VAL A 16 -17.37 -3.61 16.66
CA VAL A 16 -17.86 -4.96 16.32
C VAL A 16 -17.15 -6.08 17.09
N GLY A 17 -16.39 -5.75 18.13
CA GLY A 17 -15.70 -6.72 19.01
C GLY A 17 -14.40 -7.30 18.45
N LEU A 18 -13.87 -6.75 17.35
CA LEU A 18 -12.56 -7.15 16.84
C LEU A 18 -11.46 -6.37 17.56
N ARG A 19 -10.34 -7.03 17.88
CA ARG A 19 -9.16 -6.38 18.50
C ARG A 19 -8.06 -6.16 17.46
N PRO A 20 -7.81 -4.92 17.00
CA PRO A 20 -6.74 -4.61 16.06
C PRO A 20 -5.37 -4.87 16.68
N THR A 21 -4.51 -5.65 16.02
CA THR A 21 -3.20 -6.06 16.53
C THR A 21 -2.05 -5.39 15.79
N HIS A 22 -2.15 -5.27 14.47
CA HIS A 22 -1.10 -4.70 13.64
C HIS A 22 -1.70 -3.87 12.50
N ARG A 23 -1.00 -2.82 12.09
CA ARG A 23 -1.37 -2.01 10.93
C ARG A 23 -0.13 -1.68 10.11
N HIS A 24 -0.25 -1.74 8.79
CA HIS A 24 0.77 -1.22 7.89
C HIS A 24 0.10 -0.52 6.71
N TYR A 25 0.80 0.49 6.21
CA TYR A 25 0.46 1.08 4.91
C TYR A 25 1.07 0.21 3.82
N ALA A 26 0.35 0.06 2.72
CA ALA A 26 0.77 -0.76 1.60
C ALA A 26 0.63 0.02 0.28
N HIS A 27 1.34 -0.46 -0.73
CA HIS A 27 1.31 0.06 -2.11
C HIS A 27 1.94 1.44 -2.32
N ALA A 28 2.86 1.89 -1.46
CA ALA A 28 3.54 3.17 -1.64
C ALA A 28 4.29 3.27 -2.98
N LEU A 29 4.91 2.19 -3.46
CA LEU A 29 5.66 2.19 -4.73
C LEU A 29 4.78 2.23 -5.99
N HIS A 30 3.48 1.89 -5.89
CA HIS A 30 2.57 1.94 -7.03
C HIS A 30 2.04 3.36 -7.29
N SER A 31 1.89 4.18 -6.25
CA SER A 31 1.46 5.59 -6.40
C SER A 31 2.40 6.40 -7.32
N PRO A 32 3.75 6.33 -7.18
CA PRO A 32 4.70 6.98 -8.09
C PRO A 32 4.65 6.46 -9.53
N TYR A 33 4.40 5.15 -9.75
CA TYR A 33 4.21 4.62 -11.10
C TYR A 33 3.04 5.33 -11.79
N TRP A 34 1.91 5.47 -11.08
CA TRP A 34 0.75 6.17 -11.60
C TRP A 34 0.98 7.66 -11.80
N TRP A 35 1.72 8.33 -10.92
CA TRP A 35 2.10 9.74 -11.11
C TRP A 35 2.99 9.93 -12.33
N LEU A 36 3.97 9.06 -12.52
CA LEU A 36 4.82 9.07 -13.71
C LEU A 36 4.00 8.82 -14.97
N LYS A 37 3.04 7.88 -14.91
CA LYS A 37 2.08 7.61 -15.99
C LYS A 37 1.17 8.82 -16.27
N CYS A 38 0.71 9.54 -15.25
CA CYS A 38 -0.04 10.79 -15.41
C CYS A 38 0.80 11.92 -16.01
N LEU A 39 2.10 11.99 -15.68
CA LEU A 39 3.00 13.03 -16.19
C LEU A 39 3.40 12.80 -17.66
N ILE A 40 3.66 11.56 -18.04
CA ILE A 40 4.11 11.19 -19.39
C ILE A 40 2.92 11.05 -20.36
N GLY A 41 1.77 10.65 -19.85
CA GLY A 41 0.57 10.33 -20.61
C GLY A 41 0.17 8.87 -20.40
N VAL A 42 -1.07 8.66 -19.98
CA VAL A 42 -1.62 7.34 -19.58
C VAL A 42 -1.63 6.34 -20.75
N GLU A 43 -1.63 6.83 -21.98
CA GLU A 43 -1.62 5.99 -23.19
C GLU A 43 -0.21 5.77 -23.76
N ARG A 44 0.82 6.45 -23.21
CA ARG A 44 2.21 6.36 -23.71
C ARG A 44 2.97 5.24 -23.00
N ASP A 45 2.42 4.04 -23.07
CA ASP A 45 2.99 2.84 -22.42
C ASP A 45 4.35 2.42 -23.01
N GLU A 46 4.68 2.91 -24.21
CA GLU A 46 5.96 2.65 -24.87
C GLU A 46 7.12 3.53 -24.36
N HIS A 47 6.87 4.51 -23.50
CA HIS A 47 7.94 5.38 -23.03
C HIS A 47 9.02 4.57 -22.27
N PRO A 48 10.31 4.68 -22.63
CA PRO A 48 11.37 3.84 -22.06
C PRO A 48 11.48 3.97 -20.54
N LEU A 49 11.22 5.16 -19.99
CA LEU A 49 11.16 5.38 -18.53
C LEU A 49 10.00 4.62 -17.87
N LEU A 50 8.81 4.60 -18.49
CA LEU A 50 7.66 3.90 -17.93
C LEU A 50 7.88 2.38 -17.95
N ARG A 51 8.44 1.86 -19.05
CA ARG A 51 8.82 0.44 -19.16
C ARG A 51 9.92 0.05 -18.17
N ALA A 52 10.91 0.91 -17.96
CA ALA A 52 11.94 0.70 -16.94
C ALA A 52 11.35 0.67 -15.52
N TYR A 53 10.48 1.63 -15.20
CA TYR A 53 9.81 1.70 -13.91
C TYR A 53 8.88 0.49 -13.68
N HIS A 54 8.14 0.07 -14.71
CA HIS A 54 7.28 -1.12 -14.65
C HIS A 54 8.09 -2.40 -14.40
N ARG A 55 9.22 -2.57 -15.10
CA ARG A 55 10.13 -3.69 -14.87
C ARG A 55 10.74 -3.67 -13.46
N LEU A 56 11.09 -2.50 -12.95
CA LEU A 56 11.55 -2.34 -11.57
C LEU A 56 10.47 -2.71 -10.57
N LEU A 57 9.20 -2.35 -10.84
CA LEU A 57 8.06 -2.71 -10.01
C LEU A 57 7.86 -4.23 -9.93
N ILE A 58 7.84 -4.89 -11.09
CA ILE A 58 7.72 -6.36 -11.17
C ILE A 58 8.91 -7.03 -10.48
N TRP A 59 10.12 -6.54 -10.75
CA TRP A 59 11.33 -7.06 -10.13
C TRP A 59 11.31 -6.92 -8.60
N ASN A 60 10.82 -5.78 -8.08
CA ASN A 60 10.61 -5.60 -6.65
C ASN A 60 9.62 -6.65 -6.09
N MET A 61 8.48 -6.82 -6.75
CA MET A 61 7.43 -7.74 -6.32
C MET A 61 7.90 -9.20 -6.29
N VAL A 62 8.74 -9.60 -7.25
CA VAL A 62 9.24 -10.98 -7.38
C VAL A 62 10.44 -11.28 -6.48
N ARG A 63 11.38 -10.33 -6.30
CA ARG A 63 12.62 -10.58 -5.54
C ARG A 63 12.60 -10.13 -4.08
N GLN A 64 11.67 -9.25 -3.68
CA GLN A 64 11.63 -8.63 -2.33
C GLN A 64 13.02 -8.30 -1.71
N PRO A 65 13.94 -7.64 -2.45
CA PRO A 65 15.26 -7.33 -1.89
C PRO A 65 15.14 -6.36 -0.70
N GLY A 66 15.96 -6.51 0.34
CA GLY A 66 15.87 -5.69 1.56
C GLY A 66 15.92 -4.16 1.34
N LEU A 67 16.53 -3.73 0.22
CA LEU A 67 16.57 -2.33 -0.24
C LEU A 67 15.20 -1.76 -0.63
N THR A 68 14.36 -2.55 -1.30
CA THR A 68 13.01 -2.08 -1.66
C THR A 68 12.08 -2.08 -0.46
N ARG A 69 12.30 -2.96 0.51
CA ARG A 69 11.60 -2.92 1.81
C ARG A 69 11.94 -1.67 2.64
N THR A 70 13.15 -1.12 2.49
CA THR A 70 13.53 0.16 3.11
C THR A 70 12.95 1.35 2.35
N ALA A 71 12.93 1.30 1.02
CA ALA A 71 12.27 2.30 0.19
C ALA A 71 10.75 2.34 0.42
N GLU A 72 10.09 1.18 0.52
CA GLU A 72 8.68 1.06 0.92
C GLU A 72 8.47 1.65 2.31
N ARG A 73 9.24 1.23 3.32
CA ARG A 73 9.11 1.79 4.69
C ARG A 73 9.30 3.31 4.77
N LEU A 74 10.15 3.90 3.93
CA LEU A 74 10.37 5.35 3.88
C LEU A 74 9.26 6.07 3.11
N LEU A 75 8.70 5.45 2.07
CA LEU A 75 7.64 6.04 1.22
C LEU A 75 6.23 5.75 1.74
N ASP A 76 6.04 4.71 2.56
CA ASP A 76 4.78 4.30 3.19
C ASP A 76 4.11 5.42 4.01
N PRO A 77 4.81 6.20 4.86
CA PRO A 77 4.18 7.30 5.58
C PRO A 77 3.80 8.49 4.69
N LEU A 78 4.41 8.64 3.52
CA LEU A 78 4.16 9.75 2.59
C LEU A 78 3.12 9.38 1.51
N LEU A 79 3.13 8.14 1.03
CA LEU A 79 2.43 7.70 -0.20
C LEU A 79 1.57 6.44 -0.01
N GLY A 80 1.42 5.95 1.22
CA GLY A 80 0.57 4.83 1.56
C GLY A 80 -0.89 5.08 1.18
N LYS A 81 -1.31 4.62 0.00
CA LYS A 81 -2.68 4.81 -0.51
C LYS A 81 -3.70 3.95 0.25
N SER A 82 -3.26 2.83 0.79
CA SER A 82 -4.10 1.82 1.43
C SER A 82 -3.57 1.46 2.81
N LEU A 83 -4.47 1.36 3.77
CA LEU A 83 -4.21 0.92 5.13
C LEU A 83 -4.69 -0.53 5.28
N VAL A 84 -3.81 -1.43 5.70
CA VAL A 84 -4.15 -2.80 6.08
C VAL A 84 -4.16 -2.89 7.60
N VAL A 85 -5.26 -3.36 8.17
CA VAL A 85 -5.43 -3.58 9.61
C VAL A 85 -5.67 -5.06 9.86
N TYR A 86 -4.81 -5.67 10.68
CA TYR A 86 -5.03 -7.02 11.20
C TYR A 86 -5.78 -6.92 12.51
N ALA A 87 -6.80 -7.76 12.68
CA ALA A 87 -7.56 -7.85 13.92
C ALA A 87 -7.83 -9.32 14.26
N VAL A 88 -7.87 -9.61 15.56
CA VAL A 88 -8.26 -10.92 16.08
C VAL A 88 -9.72 -10.87 16.51
N ASN A 89 -10.48 -11.92 16.15
CA ASN A 89 -11.82 -12.12 16.66
C ASN A 89 -11.71 -12.74 18.08
N GLN A 90 -12.32 -12.08 19.05
CA GLN A 90 -12.32 -12.52 20.45
C GLN A 90 -13.46 -13.49 20.76
N GLY A 91 -14.16 -14.01 19.75
CA GLY A 91 -15.19 -15.04 19.92
C GLY A 91 -14.66 -16.19 20.79
N GLU A 92 -15.36 -16.43 21.90
CA GLU A 92 -15.17 -17.60 22.76
C GLU A 92 -14.92 -18.87 21.92
N PRO A 93 -13.97 -19.75 22.32
CA PRO A 93 -13.74 -20.99 21.59
C PRO A 93 -15.02 -21.84 21.61
N VAL A 94 -15.51 -22.21 20.43
CA VAL A 94 -16.63 -23.14 20.23
C VAL A 94 -16.18 -24.57 20.55
#